data_AF-A0A958SWN0-F1
#
_entry.id   AF-A0A958SWN0-F1
#
_cell.length_a   1.000
_cell.length_b   1.000
_cell.length_c   1.000
_cell.angle_alpha   90.00
_cell.angle_beta   90.00
_cell.angle_gamma   90.00
#
_symmetry.space_group_name_H-M   'P 1'
#
loop_
_entity.id
_entity.type
_entity.pdbx_description
1 polymer ?
#
loop_
_entity_poly.entity_id
_entity_poly.type
_entity_poly.pdbx_seq_one_letter_code
_entity_poly.pdbx_strand_id
1 'polypeptide(L)' 'AKKYHLFIISLAILLSFLFGILYYVSPFNLIFFVIYIPLIKHLRRVAGIENPTQFDKELKVIALSTLALAILMGIGHLL' A
#
# COMPACT_ATOMS: atom_id res chain seq x y z
N ALA A 1 17.99 1.65 3.44
CA ALA A 1 16.72 0.90 3.59
C ALA A 1 15.50 1.82 3.76
N LYS A 2 15.48 2.70 4.78
CA LYS A 2 14.33 3.59 5.11
C LYS A 2 13.77 4.41 3.94
N LYS A 3 14.64 5.15 3.21
CA LYS A 3 14.24 5.94 2.02
C LYS A 3 13.67 5.08 0.89
N TYR A 4 14.25 3.90 0.66
CA TYR A 4 13.82 2.97 -0.37
C TYR A 4 12.42 2.40 -0.09
N HIS A 5 12.12 2.06 1.17
CA HIS A 5 10.77 1.62 1.54
C HIS A 5 9.74 2.73 1.45
N LEU A 6 10.10 3.94 1.89
CA LEU A 6 9.24 5.10 1.71
C LEU A 6 8.92 5.32 0.23
N PHE A 7 9.93 5.18 -0.63
CA PHE A 7 9.77 5.26 -2.08
C PHE A 7 8.84 4.18 -2.63
N ILE A 8 9.05 2.90 -2.32
CA ILE A 8 8.21 1.79 -2.80
C ILE A 8 6.75 1.98 -2.39
N ILE A 9 6.50 2.33 -1.12
CA ILE A 9 5.13 2.48 -0.63
C ILE A 9 4.44 3.66 -1.33
N SER A 10 5.15 4.79 -1.46
CA SER A 10 4.62 5.98 -2.13
C SER A 10 4.30 5.67 -3.60
N LEU A 11 5.19 4.94 -4.26
CA LEU A 11 5.01 4.49 -5.64
C LEU A 11 3.82 3.53 -5.76
N ALA A 12 3.67 2.57 -4.85
CA ALA A 12 2.53 1.64 -4.84
C ALA A 12 1.19 2.38 -4.70
N ILE A 13 1.11 3.37 -3.80
CA ILE A 13 -0.09 4.21 -3.64
C ILE A 13 -0.36 5.02 -4.91
N LEU A 14 0.68 5.61 -5.51
CA LEU A 14 0.53 6.41 -6.72
C LEU A 14 0.03 5.57 -7.91
N LEU A 15 0.63 4.41 -8.17
CA LEU A 15 0.21 3.53 -9.28
C LEU A 15 -1.19 2.95 -9.05
N SER A 16 -1.51 2.51 -7.83
CA SER A 16 -2.86 1.99 -7.53
C SER A 16 -3.92 3.08 -7.62
N PHE A 17 -3.60 4.32 -7.22
CA PHE A 17 -4.48 5.46 -7.41
C PHE A 17 -4.70 5.78 -8.90
N LEU A 18 -3.62 5.80 -9.68
CA LEU A 18 -3.70 6.00 -11.13
C LEU A 18 -4.53 4.90 -11.81
N PHE A 19 -4.34 3.63 -11.43
CA PHE A 19 -5.16 2.51 -11.89
C PHE A 19 -6.64 2.73 -11.57
N GLY A 20 -6.95 3.15 -10.34
CA GLY A 20 -8.31 3.45 -9.91
C GLY A 20 -8.98 4.53 -10.76
N ILE A 21 -8.24 5.55 -11.22
CA ILE A 21 -8.77 6.58 -12.12
C ILE A 21 -8.96 6.03 -13.54
N LEU A 22 -7.98 5.31 -14.08
CA LEU A 22 -7.99 4.84 -15.47
C LEU A 22 -9.05 3.77 -15.74
N TYR A 23 -9.36 2.93 -14.75
CA TYR A 23 -10.25 1.78 -14.89
C TYR A 23 -11.51 1.87 -14.03
N TYR A 24 -11.93 3.10 -13.67
CA TYR A 24 -13.14 3.32 -12.90
C TYR A 24 -14.40 3.05 -13.74
N VAL A 25 -15.20 2.07 -13.31
CA VAL A 25 -16.51 1.75 -13.90
C VAL A 25 -17.61 1.75 -12.83
N SER A 26 -17.26 1.34 -11.61
CA SER A 26 -18.16 1.10 -10.50
C SER A 26 -17.49 1.48 -9.17
N PRO A 27 -18.26 1.86 -8.14
CA PRO A 27 -17.72 2.08 -6.80
C PRO A 27 -16.94 0.88 -6.23
N PHE A 28 -17.26 -0.34 -6.67
CA PHE A 28 -16.53 -1.56 -6.25
C PHE A 28 -15.06 -1.56 -6.71
N ASN A 29 -14.73 -0.88 -7.82
CA ASN A 29 -13.34 -0.74 -8.26
C ASN A 29 -12.48 -0.03 -7.21
N LEU A 30 -13.07 0.78 -6.32
CA LEU A 30 -12.34 1.54 -5.30
C LEU A 30 -12.22 0.83 -3.95
N ILE A 31 -12.67 -0.43 -3.82
CA ILE A 31 -12.64 -1.17 -2.54
C ILE A 31 -11.22 -1.27 -1.94
N PHE A 32 -10.20 -1.27 -2.79
CA PHE A 32 -8.80 -1.31 -2.37
C PHE A 32 -8.35 -0.04 -1.62
N PHE A 33 -9.08 1.07 -1.68
CA PHE A 33 -8.76 2.30 -0.93
C PHE A 33 -8.77 2.07 0.58
N VAL A 34 -9.50 1.08 1.09
CA VAL A 34 -9.49 0.70 2.52
C VAL A 34 -8.07 0.38 2.99
N ILE A 35 -7.21 -0.14 2.10
CA ILE A 35 -5.82 -0.50 2.39
C ILE A 35 -4.91 0.73 2.51
N TYR A 36 -5.31 1.91 2.01
CA TYR A 36 -4.51 3.13 2.17
C TYR A 36 -4.38 3.57 3.62
N ILE A 37 -5.43 3.36 4.43
CA ILE A 37 -5.42 3.72 5.85
C ILE A 37 -4.27 3.01 6.61
N PRO A 38 -4.17 1.66 6.59
CA PRO A 38 -3.05 0.98 7.24
C PRO A 38 -1.70 1.29 6.58
N LEU A 39 -1.61 1.47 5.26
CA LEU A 39 -0.34 1.83 4.60
C LEU A 39 0.20 3.20 5.01
N ILE A 40 -0.65 4.22 5.11
CA ILE A 40 -0.25 5.56 5.56
C ILE A 40 0.18 5.52 7.04
N LYS A 41 -0.54 4.77 7.88
CA LYS A 41 -0.14 4.56 9.29
C LYS A 41 1.21 3.86 9.38
N HIS A 42 1.44 2.86 8.53
CA HIS A 42 2.69 2.13 8.45
C HIS A 42 3.86 3.03 8.00
N LEU A 43 3.66 3.87 6.98
CA LEU A 43 4.63 4.89 6.55
C LEU A 43 5.10 5.78 7.71
N ARG A 44 4.16 6.27 8.52
CA ARG A 44 4.48 7.10 9.70
C ARG A 44 5.30 6.34 10.73
N ARG A 45 4.97 5.06 10.97
CA ARG A 45 5.75 4.21 11.88
C ARG A 45 7.17 4.00 11.35
N VAL A 46 7.30 3.62 10.09
CA VAL A 46 8.62 3.41 9.45
C VAL A 46 9.45 4.68 9.49
N ALA A 47 8.86 5.85 9.25
CA ALA A 47 9.57 7.13 9.35
C ALA A 47 10.14 7.41 10.76
N GLY A 48 9.47 6.95 11.82
CA GLY A 48 9.89 7.12 13.22
C GLY A 48 10.86 6.06 13.76
N ILE A 49 11.20 5.01 13.01
CA ILE A 49 12.10 3.95 13.51
C ILE A 49 13.55 4.45 13.60
N GLU A 50 14.09 4.51 14.82
CA GLU A 50 15.51 4.82 15.07
C GLU A 50 16.36 3.55 15.20
N ASN A 51 15.78 2.45 15.70
CA ASN A 51 16.49 1.18 15.87
C ASN A 51 16.34 0.27 14.63
N PRO A 52 17.44 -0.12 13.96
CA PRO A 52 17.41 -0.95 12.74
C PRO A 52 16.69 -2.28 12.89
N THR A 53 16.71 -2.90 14.08
CA THR A 53 16.07 -4.20 14.34
C THR A 53 14.54 -4.16 14.27
N GLN A 54 13.93 -2.99 14.43
CA GLN A 54 12.48 -2.81 14.25
C GLN A 54 12.09 -2.75 12.77
N PHE A 55 13.05 -2.45 11.89
CA PHE A 55 12.83 -2.31 10.45
C PHE A 55 12.49 -3.64 9.77
N ASP A 56 13.13 -4.73 10.18
CA ASP A 56 12.90 -6.08 9.62
C ASP A 56 11.47 -6.58 9.84
N LYS A 57 10.85 -6.21 10.97
CA LYS A 57 9.44 -6.55 11.23
C LYS A 57 8.49 -5.80 10.30
N GLU A 58 8.83 -4.56 9.96
CA GLU A 58 8.01 -3.74 9.05
C GLU A 58 8.10 -4.24 7.60
N LEU A 59 9.21 -4.83 7.15
CA LEU A 59 9.33 -5.44 5.81
C LEU A 59 8.21 -6.46 5.54
N LYS A 60 7.93 -7.35 6.50
CA LYS A 60 6.88 -8.37 6.36
C LYS A 60 5.49 -7.74 6.29
N VAL A 61 5.26 -6.65 7.04
CA VAL A 61 3.99 -5.93 7.03
C VAL A 61 3.75 -5.25 5.68
N ILE A 62 4.79 -4.66 5.08
CA ILE A 62 4.71 -4.06 3.73
C ILE A 62 4.31 -5.12 2.72
N ALA A 63 5.02 -6.24 2.67
CA ALA A 63 4.78 -7.31 1.70
C ALA A 63 3.35 -7.86 1.78
N LEU A 64 2.81 -8.04 2.99
CA LEU A 64 1.44 -8.50 3.17
C LEU A 64 0.41 -7.42 2.77
N SER A 65 0.70 -6.16 3.07
CA SER A 65 -0.19 -5.03 2.72
C SER A 65 -0.24 -4.79 1.22
N THR A 66 0.89 -4.90 0.51
CA THR A 66 0.94 -4.78 -0.96
C THR A 66 0.30 -5.99 -1.65
N LEU A 67 0.43 -7.19 -1.09
CA LEU A 67 -0.30 -8.37 -1.57
C LEU A 67 -1.82 -8.17 -1.43
N ALA A 68 -2.28 -7.73 -0.26
CA ALA A 68 -3.70 -7.45 -0.02
C ALA A 68 -4.24 -6.36 -0.96
N LEU A 69 -3.45 -5.31 -1.20
CA LEU A 69 -3.77 -4.26 -2.17
C LEU A 69 -3.97 -4.85 -3.57
N ALA A 70 -3.03 -5.67 -4.05
CA ALA A 70 -3.12 -6.30 -5.37
C ALA A 70 -4.34 -7.23 -5.51
N ILE A 71 -4.66 -8.02 -4.47
CA ILE A 71 -5.85 -8.88 -4.45
C ILE A 71 -7.13 -8.04 -4.52
N LEU A 72 -7.24 -6.99 -3.70
CA LEU A 72 -8.43 -6.13 -3.67
C LEU A 72 -8.58 -5.30 -4.95
N MET A 73 -7.48 -4.89 -5.59
CA MET A 73 -7.54 -4.26 -6.91
C MET A 73 -8.07 -5.25 -7.97
N GLY A 74 -7.60 -6.50 -7.95
CA GLY A 74 -8.09 -7.54 -8.85
C GLY A 74 -9.58 -7.85 -8.63
N ILE A 75 -9.98 -8.08 -7.39
CA ILE A 75 -11.39 -8.33 -7.04
C ILE A 75 -12.26 -7.13 -7.39
N GLY A 76 -11.84 -5.92 -6.99
CA GLY A 76 -12.57 -4.69 -7.28
C GLY A 76 -12.70 -4.44 -8.78
N HIS A 77 -11.75 -4.85 -9.61
CA HIS A 77 -11.85 -4.73 -11.06
C HIS A 77 -12.80 -5.76 -11.70
N LEU A 78 -12.92 -6.95 -11.10
CA LEU A 78 -13.78 -8.02 -11.60
C LEU A 78 -15.27 -7.86 -11.22
N LEU A 79 -15.57 -7.07 -10.17
CA LEU A 79 -16.92 -6.74 -9.68
C LEU A 79 -17.46 -5.48 -10.35
#